data_AF-A0A7W2TR72-F1
#
_entry.id   AF-A0A7W2TR72-F1
#
_cell.length_a   1.000
_cell.length_b   1.000
_cell.length_c   1.000
_cell.angle_alpha   90.00
_cell.angle_beta   90.00
_cell.angle_gamma   90.00
#
_symmetry.space_group_name_H-M   'P 1'
#
loop_
_entity.id
_entity.type
_entity.pdbx_description
1 polymer ?
#
loop_
_entity_poly.entity_id
_entity_poly.type
_entity_poly.pdbx_seq_one_letter_code
_entity_poly.pdbx_strand_id
1 'polypeptide(L)'
;MEKVVVGLLGVLLGILINEYFRRNARIEKYSDKIFEKRLEIYENFAKEISTANSVITELTNAEELSVEDKKEIAFQAGLKVVKYTDKYEFYLNEEIAIHCGMVFVSTGDIFEDEINKESLADFRQGIRDAKLMIRSEAGLSEMDNFFKSVTKSTPGGKLIEGYRAIKKQYAKGKA
;
A
#
# COMPACT_ATOMS: atom_id res chain seq x y z
N MET A 1 -54.87 32.78 -1.99
CA MET A 1 -53.49 32.87 -2.53
C MET A 1 -52.48 32.16 -1.64
N GLU A 2 -52.48 32.36 -0.32
CA GLU A 2 -51.51 31.73 0.61
C GLU A 2 -51.39 30.21 0.49
N LYS A 3 -52.51 29.46 0.44
CA LYS A 3 -52.47 27.99 0.31
C LYS A 3 -51.81 27.49 -0.99
N VAL A 4 -51.94 28.25 -2.07
CA VAL A 4 -51.32 27.93 -3.38
C VAL A 4 -49.81 28.20 -3.34
N VAL A 5 -49.40 29.29 -2.67
CA VAL A 5 -47.99 29.64 -2.47
C VAL A 5 -47.28 28.64 -1.56
N VAL A 6 -47.94 28.21 -0.48
CA VAL A 6 -47.42 27.17 0.43
C VAL A 6 -47.28 25.81 -0.28
N GLY A 7 -48.24 25.46 -1.15
CA GLY A 7 -48.15 24.25 -1.98
C GLY A 7 -46.98 24.28 -2.97
N LEU A 8 -46.76 25.41 -3.64
CA LEU A 8 -45.63 25.61 -4.57
C LEU A 8 -44.27 25.56 -3.87
N LEU A 9 -44.15 26.16 -2.68
CA LEU A 9 -42.96 26.07 -1.85
C LEU A 9 -42.65 24.63 -1.41
N GLY A 10 -43.68 23.86 -1.06
CA GLY A 10 -43.54 22.44 -0.73
C GLY A 10 -43.03 21.60 -1.90
N VAL A 11 -43.50 21.86 -3.12
CA VAL A 11 -43.01 21.19 -4.34
C VAL A 11 -41.55 21.54 -4.62
N LEU A 12 -41.18 22.82 -4.53
CA LEU A 12 -39.79 23.27 -4.73
C LEU A 12 -38.84 22.66 -3.68
N LEU A 13 -39.25 22.64 -2.41
CA LEU A 13 -38.48 21.98 -1.34
C LEU A 13 -38.34 20.47 -1.59
N GLY A 14 -39.42 19.79 -2.02
CA GLY A 14 -39.38 18.38 -2.37
C GLY A 14 -38.41 18.07 -3.51
N ILE A 15 -38.37 18.92 -4.55
CA ILE A 15 -37.42 18.79 -5.67
C ILE A 15 -35.98 18.95 -5.18
N LEU A 16 -35.71 19.97 -4.35
CA LEU A 16 -34.37 20.23 -3.82
C LEU A 16 -33.87 19.11 -2.91
N ILE A 17 -34.73 18.61 -2.02
CA ILE A 17 -34.41 17.48 -1.13
C ILE A 17 -34.15 16.21 -1.95
N ASN A 18 -35.00 15.93 -2.94
CA ASN A 18 -34.83 14.75 -3.79
C ASN A 18 -33.54 14.82 -4.62
N GLU A 19 -33.20 15.97 -5.20
CA GLU A 19 -31.94 16.13 -5.95
C GLU A 19 -30.72 16.05 -5.03
N TYR A 20 -30.81 16.55 -3.79
CA TYR A 20 -29.77 16.39 -2.78
C TYR A 20 -29.52 14.89 -2.46
N PHE A 21 -30.57 14.11 -2.18
CA PHE A 21 -30.43 12.66 -1.98
C PHE A 21 -29.89 11.95 -3.22
N ARG A 22 -30.36 12.31 -4.43
CA ARG A 22 -29.87 11.74 -5.69
C ARG A 22 -28.41 12.08 -5.96
N ARG A 23 -27.95 13.26 -5.55
CA ARG A 23 -26.55 13.68 -5.68
C ARG A 23 -25.67 12.91 -4.70
N ASN A 24 -26.09 12.78 -3.45
CA ASN A 24 -25.37 12.01 -2.44
C ASN A 24 -25.30 10.52 -2.82
N ALA A 25 -26.41 9.92 -3.26
CA ALA A 25 -26.41 8.52 -3.72
C ALA A 25 -25.52 8.29 -4.95
N ARG A 26 -25.41 9.28 -5.85
CA ARG A 26 -24.43 9.23 -6.96
C ARG A 26 -23.00 9.32 -6.45
N ILE A 27 -22.72 10.26 -5.54
CA ILE A 27 -21.39 10.41 -4.94
C ILE A 27 -20.99 9.11 -4.24
N GLU A 28 -21.84 8.57 -3.38
CA GLU A 28 -21.64 7.31 -2.66
C GLU A 28 -21.34 6.15 -3.64
N LYS A 29 -22.17 5.96 -4.66
CA LYS A 29 -21.95 4.92 -5.68
C LYS A 29 -20.64 5.07 -6.46
N TYR A 30 -20.21 6.29 -6.78
CA TYR A 30 -18.93 6.51 -7.47
C TYR A 30 -17.75 6.38 -6.50
N SER A 31 -17.90 6.83 -5.27
CA SER A 31 -16.91 6.70 -4.20
C SER A 31 -16.61 5.23 -3.92
N ASP A 32 -17.63 4.38 -3.80
CA ASP A 32 -17.46 2.94 -3.56
C ASP A 32 -16.66 2.28 -4.69
N LYS A 33 -17.03 2.55 -5.95
CA LYS A 33 -16.35 2.00 -7.13
C LYS A 33 -14.89 2.47 -7.23
N ILE A 34 -14.64 3.74 -6.94
CA ILE A 34 -13.28 4.28 -6.94
C ILE A 34 -12.47 3.67 -5.80
N PHE A 35 -13.07 3.54 -4.62
CA PHE A 35 -12.43 2.93 -3.46
C PHE A 35 -12.05 1.46 -3.73
N GLU A 36 -12.98 0.64 -4.21
CA GLU A 36 -12.71 -0.75 -4.59
C GLU A 36 -11.58 -0.84 -5.63
N LYS A 37 -11.61 0.04 -6.64
CA LYS A 37 -10.56 0.06 -7.66
C LYS A 37 -9.20 0.46 -7.09
N ARG A 38 -9.15 1.47 -6.22
CA ARG A 38 -7.91 1.88 -5.54
C ARG A 38 -7.39 0.76 -4.65
N LEU A 39 -8.25 0.10 -3.89
CA LEU A 39 -7.88 -1.02 -3.03
C LEU A 39 -7.27 -2.17 -3.84
N GLU A 40 -7.92 -2.57 -4.94
CA GLU A 40 -7.40 -3.58 -5.87
C GLU A 40 -6.01 -3.20 -6.42
N ILE A 41 -5.85 -1.93 -6.81
CA ILE A 41 -4.57 -1.43 -7.35
C ILE A 41 -3.47 -1.47 -6.28
N TYR A 42 -3.76 -1.05 -5.04
CA TYR A 42 -2.79 -1.10 -3.95
C TYR A 42 -2.45 -2.53 -3.53
N GLU A 43 -3.42 -3.44 -3.52
CA GLU A 43 -3.19 -4.86 -3.24
C GLU A 43 -2.22 -5.46 -4.27
N ASN A 44 -2.49 -5.22 -5.56
CA ASN A 44 -1.64 -5.71 -6.64
C ASN A 44 -0.27 -5.01 -6.65
N PHE A 45 -0.19 -3.73 -6.30
CA PHE A 45 1.08 -3.04 -6.15
C PHE A 45 1.95 -3.65 -5.05
N ALA A 46 1.34 -3.97 -3.90
CA ALA A 46 2.04 -4.67 -2.82
C ALA A 46 2.54 -6.06 -3.23
N LYS A 47 1.81 -6.76 -4.11
CA LYS A 47 2.24 -8.05 -4.69
C LYS A 47 3.46 -7.86 -5.59
N GLU A 48 3.44 -6.90 -6.51
CA GLU A 48 4.58 -6.60 -7.39
C GLU A 48 5.85 -6.28 -6.60
N ILE A 49 5.74 -5.41 -5.58
CA ILE A 49 6.86 -5.08 -4.68
C ILE A 49 7.36 -6.33 -3.94
N SER A 50 6.46 -7.20 -3.49
CA SER A 50 6.83 -8.42 -2.78
C SER A 50 7.53 -9.42 -3.69
N THR A 51 7.06 -9.56 -4.93
CA THR A 51 7.70 -10.39 -5.96
C THR A 51 9.10 -9.87 -6.26
N ALA A 52 9.25 -8.57 -6.54
CA ALA A 52 10.54 -7.96 -6.81
C ALA A 52 11.49 -8.14 -5.61
N ASN A 53 11.02 -7.93 -4.38
CA ASN A 53 11.81 -8.18 -3.17
C ASN A 53 12.25 -9.66 -3.03
N SER A 54 11.40 -10.62 -3.41
CA SER A 54 11.79 -12.05 -3.41
C SER A 54 12.94 -12.29 -4.38
N VAL A 55 12.82 -11.79 -5.61
CA VAL A 55 13.87 -11.90 -6.63
C VAL A 55 15.18 -11.32 -6.13
N ILE A 56 15.18 -10.08 -5.62
CA ILE A 56 16.40 -9.46 -5.07
C ILE A 56 16.99 -10.29 -3.92
N THR A 57 16.15 -10.81 -3.03
CA THR A 57 16.61 -11.64 -1.91
C THR A 57 17.23 -12.95 -2.39
N GLU A 58 16.65 -13.60 -3.40
CA GLU A 58 17.19 -14.82 -3.99
C GLU A 58 18.55 -14.58 -4.65
N LEU A 59 18.71 -13.46 -5.37
CA LEU A 59 19.99 -13.07 -5.98
C LEU A 59 21.12 -12.92 -4.97
N THR A 60 20.83 -12.51 -3.72
CA THR A 60 21.86 -12.40 -2.68
C THR A 60 22.50 -13.73 -2.29
N ASN A 61 21.85 -14.87 -2.58
CA ASN A 61 22.36 -16.21 -2.29
C ASN A 61 22.77 -16.98 -3.56
N ALA A 62 22.64 -16.37 -4.75
CA ALA A 62 22.94 -17.02 -6.01
C ALA A 62 24.43 -16.92 -6.36
N GLU A 63 25.25 -17.86 -5.90
CA GLU A 63 26.70 -17.87 -6.14
C GLU A 63 27.06 -18.13 -7.62
N GLU A 64 26.19 -18.81 -8.37
CA GLU A 64 26.43 -19.21 -9.76
C GLU A 64 26.29 -18.05 -10.77
N LEU A 65 25.70 -16.92 -10.36
CA LEU A 65 25.45 -15.78 -11.23
C LEU A 65 26.56 -14.74 -11.12
N SER A 66 26.95 -14.16 -12.26
CA SER A 66 27.87 -13.03 -12.28
C SER A 66 27.26 -11.79 -11.62
N VAL A 67 28.10 -10.86 -11.17
CA VAL A 67 27.65 -9.58 -10.61
C VAL A 67 26.79 -8.80 -11.62
N GLU A 68 27.17 -8.82 -12.89
CA GLU A 68 26.45 -8.12 -13.95
C GLU A 68 25.07 -8.73 -14.19
N ASP A 69 24.97 -10.06 -14.24
CA ASP A 69 23.67 -10.74 -14.38
C ASP A 69 22.75 -10.44 -13.20
N LYS A 70 23.30 -10.39 -11.98
CA LYS A 70 22.52 -10.02 -10.78
C LYS A 70 21.99 -8.60 -10.89
N LYS A 71 22.81 -7.64 -11.33
CA LYS A 71 22.39 -6.25 -11.52
C LYS A 71 21.30 -6.13 -12.57
N GLU A 72 21.44 -6.82 -13.71
CA GLU A 72 20.43 -6.80 -14.76
C GLU A 72 19.11 -7.40 -14.29
N ILE A 73 19.13 -8.58 -13.64
CA ILE A 73 17.92 -9.19 -13.10
C ILE A 73 17.27 -8.29 -12.05
N ALA A 74 18.07 -7.67 -11.18
CA ALA A 74 17.59 -6.71 -10.18
C ALA A 74 16.91 -5.49 -10.81
N PHE A 75 17.54 -4.92 -11.83
CA PHE A 75 16.98 -3.82 -12.61
C PHE A 75 15.65 -4.21 -13.25
N GLN A 76 15.56 -5.40 -13.88
CA GLN A 76 14.32 -5.88 -14.48
C GLN A 76 13.21 -6.12 -13.45
N ALA A 77 13.56 -6.59 -12.24
CA ALA A 77 12.61 -6.73 -11.14
C ALA A 77 12.07 -5.36 -10.70
N GLY A 78 12.97 -4.37 -10.54
CA GLY A 78 12.61 -2.99 -10.21
C GLY A 78 11.76 -2.30 -11.29
N LEU A 79 12.11 -2.50 -12.56
CA LEU A 79 11.42 -1.91 -13.69
C LEU A 79 9.94 -2.34 -13.77
N LYS A 80 9.61 -3.57 -13.34
CA LYS A 80 8.21 -4.00 -13.25
C LYS A 80 7.41 -3.18 -12.23
N VAL A 81 8.02 -2.84 -11.10
CA VAL A 81 7.39 -2.02 -10.06
C VAL A 81 7.16 -0.60 -10.59
N VAL A 82 8.15 0.01 -11.25
CA VAL A 82 8.01 1.35 -11.84
C VAL A 82 6.99 1.37 -12.98
N LYS A 83 6.98 0.36 -13.86
CA LYS A 83 5.93 0.26 -14.89
C LYS A 83 4.53 0.15 -14.29
N TYR A 84 4.40 -0.47 -13.12
CA TYR A 84 3.14 -0.53 -12.41
C TYR A 84 2.71 0.85 -11.91
N THR A 85 3.65 1.65 -11.39
CA THR A 85 3.34 3.03 -10.95
C THR A 85 2.84 3.88 -12.11
N ASP A 86 3.51 3.80 -13.26
CA ASP A 86 3.12 4.56 -14.45
C ASP A 86 1.73 4.13 -14.95
N LYS A 87 1.48 2.82 -15.00
CA LYS A 87 0.20 2.27 -15.48
C LYS A 87 -1.00 2.72 -14.65
N TYR A 88 -0.81 2.95 -13.36
CA TYR A 88 -1.89 3.26 -12.41
C TYR A 88 -1.68 4.60 -11.70
N GLU A 89 -0.95 5.53 -12.32
CA GLU A 89 -0.63 6.86 -11.77
C GLU A 89 -1.87 7.59 -11.24
N PHE A 90 -3.01 7.43 -11.91
CA PHE A 90 -4.26 8.10 -11.54
C PHE A 90 -4.82 7.65 -10.18
N TYR A 91 -4.50 6.42 -9.75
CA TYR A 91 -5.06 5.80 -8.55
C TYR A 91 -4.07 5.72 -7.38
N LEU A 92 -2.78 5.71 -7.70
CA LEU A 92 -1.70 5.64 -6.74
C LEU A 92 -1.36 7.03 -6.19
N ASN A 93 -1.01 7.06 -4.92
CA ASN A 93 -0.42 8.24 -4.31
C ASN A 93 0.99 8.42 -4.88
N GLU A 94 1.29 9.63 -5.34
CA GLU A 94 2.56 9.99 -5.99
C GLU A 94 3.77 9.76 -5.07
N GLU A 95 3.68 10.14 -3.80
CA GLU A 95 4.79 9.97 -2.84
C GLU A 95 5.09 8.49 -2.60
N ILE A 96 4.06 7.64 -2.54
CA ILE A 96 4.21 6.20 -2.41
C ILE A 96 4.83 5.61 -3.68
N ALA A 97 4.37 6.05 -4.85
CA ALA A 97 4.93 5.63 -6.13
C ALA A 97 6.41 5.99 -6.25
N ILE A 98 6.78 7.23 -5.90
CA ILE A 98 8.17 7.70 -5.88
C ILE A 98 9.01 6.90 -4.88
N HIS A 99 8.55 6.74 -3.64
CA HIS A 99 9.26 5.94 -2.63
C HIS A 99 9.54 4.53 -3.15
N CYS A 100 8.52 3.87 -3.68
CA CYS A 100 8.65 2.52 -4.20
C CYS A 100 9.60 2.47 -5.41
N GLY A 101 9.51 3.43 -6.34
CA GLY A 101 10.43 3.51 -7.47
C GLY A 101 11.88 3.67 -7.03
N MET A 102 12.14 4.62 -6.11
CA MET A 102 13.48 4.90 -5.59
C MET A 102 14.11 3.71 -4.87
N VAL A 103 13.33 2.93 -4.12
CA VAL A 103 13.81 1.70 -3.45
C VAL A 103 14.39 0.70 -4.46
N PHE A 104 13.87 0.66 -5.69
CA PHE A 104 14.34 -0.26 -6.71
C PHE A 104 15.45 0.31 -7.60
N VAL A 105 15.56 1.63 -7.75
CA VAL A 105 16.64 2.27 -8.52
C VAL A 105 18.02 1.92 -7.97
N SER A 106 18.19 1.90 -6.65
CA SER A 106 19.46 1.60 -5.99
C SER A 106 19.74 0.10 -5.78
N THR A 107 18.90 -0.80 -6.30
CA THR A 107 19.09 -2.25 -6.07
C THR A 107 20.33 -2.83 -6.74
N GLY A 108 20.82 -2.20 -7.81
CA GLY A 108 22.07 -2.59 -8.45
C GLY A 108 23.29 -2.43 -7.51
N ASP A 109 23.23 -1.47 -6.58
CA ASP A 109 24.32 -1.15 -5.64
C ASP A 109 24.46 -2.21 -4.53
N ILE A 110 23.55 -3.19 -4.48
CA ILE A 110 23.64 -4.35 -3.57
C ILE A 110 24.70 -5.34 -4.08
N PHE A 111 24.84 -5.45 -5.40
CA PHE A 111 25.64 -6.49 -6.04
C PHE A 111 26.99 -5.92 -6.46
N GLU A 112 28.00 -6.13 -5.64
CA GLU A 112 29.41 -5.93 -5.99
C GLU A 112 30.14 -7.29 -5.92
N ASP A 113 31.47 -7.32 -6.02
CA ASP A 113 32.26 -8.55 -5.86
C ASP A 113 31.92 -9.26 -4.53
N GLU A 114 31.71 -8.47 -3.48
CA GLU A 114 31.04 -8.88 -2.25
C GLU A 114 29.70 -8.14 -2.11
N ILE A 115 28.71 -8.77 -1.48
CA ILE A 115 27.41 -8.10 -1.25
C ILE A 115 27.60 -6.85 -0.38
N ASN A 116 27.15 -5.71 -0.90
CA ASN A 116 27.14 -4.47 -0.17
C ASN A 116 26.05 -4.51 0.91
N LYS A 117 26.48 -4.65 2.17
CA LYS A 117 25.59 -4.83 3.33
C LYS A 117 24.77 -3.57 3.66
N GLU A 118 25.30 -2.38 3.37
CA GLU A 118 24.61 -1.11 3.62
C GLU A 118 23.47 -0.95 2.62
N SER A 119 23.76 -1.06 1.31
CA SER A 119 22.75 -1.05 0.25
C SER A 119 21.66 -2.09 0.48
N LEU A 120 22.03 -3.30 0.92
CA LEU A 120 21.07 -4.36 1.25
C LEU A 120 20.20 -4.01 2.47
N ALA A 121 20.77 -3.36 3.49
CA ALA A 121 20.03 -2.93 4.67
C ALA A 121 19.03 -1.82 4.33
N ASP A 122 19.45 -0.85 3.52
CA ASP A 122 18.64 0.26 3.03
C ASP A 122 17.50 -0.23 2.15
N PHE A 123 17.79 -1.14 1.20
CA PHE A 123 16.76 -1.81 0.41
C PHE A 123 15.71 -2.50 1.30
N ARG A 124 16.17 -3.31 2.26
CA ARG A 124 15.27 -4.03 3.17
C ARG A 124 14.43 -3.07 4.02
N GLN A 125 14.98 -1.92 4.42
CA GLN A 125 14.25 -0.90 5.15
C GLN A 125 13.22 -0.21 4.24
N GLY A 126 13.63 0.21 3.05
CA GLY A 126 12.76 0.80 2.04
C GLY A 126 11.56 -0.08 1.68
N ILE A 127 11.76 -1.40 1.55
CA ILE A 127 10.67 -2.37 1.33
C ILE A 127 9.72 -2.45 2.53
N ARG A 128 10.23 -2.40 3.78
CA ARG A 128 9.37 -2.37 4.97
C ARG A 128 8.51 -1.11 4.98
N ASP A 129 9.12 0.03 4.69
CA ASP A 129 8.43 1.32 4.69
C ASP A 129 7.39 1.39 3.57
N ALA A 130 7.72 0.91 2.36
CA ALA A 130 6.78 0.81 1.23
C ALA A 130 5.53 0.00 1.61
N LYS A 131 5.71 -1.16 2.26
CA LYS A 131 4.58 -2.00 2.71
C LYS A 131 3.72 -1.29 3.77
N LEU A 132 4.32 -0.51 4.65
CA LEU A 132 3.59 0.27 5.66
C LEU A 132 2.80 1.42 5.01
N MET A 133 3.43 2.16 4.09
CA MET A 133 2.80 3.25 3.35
C MET A 133 1.58 2.75 2.56
N ILE A 134 1.74 1.67 1.78
CA ILE A 134 0.64 1.08 1.00
C ILE A 134 -0.50 0.64 1.91
N ARG A 135 -0.22 -0.02 3.04
CA ARG A 135 -1.27 -0.45 3.97
C ARG A 135 -1.99 0.72 4.62
N SER A 136 -1.28 1.80 4.92
CA SER A 136 -1.86 3.01 5.48
C SER A 136 -2.79 3.69 4.47
N GLU A 137 -2.29 3.91 3.27
CA GLU A 137 -3.03 4.62 2.21
C GLU A 137 -4.21 3.82 1.65
N ALA A 138 -4.11 2.49 1.63
CA ALA A 138 -5.23 1.62 1.25
C ALA A 138 -6.32 1.53 2.33
N GLY A 139 -6.17 2.19 3.49
CA GLY A 139 -7.13 2.14 4.60
C GLY A 139 -7.14 0.83 5.39
N LEU A 140 -6.23 -0.11 5.08
CA LEU A 140 -6.17 -1.42 5.73
C LEU A 140 -5.86 -1.32 7.23
N SER A 141 -5.04 -0.34 7.62
CA SER A 141 -4.71 -0.11 9.03
C SER A 141 -5.94 0.27 9.87
N GLU A 142 -6.85 1.07 9.29
CA GLU A 142 -8.08 1.48 9.97
C GLU A 142 -9.09 0.33 10.02
N MET A 143 -9.23 -0.40 8.91
CA MET A 143 -10.08 -1.59 8.84
C MET A 143 -9.65 -2.65 9.85
N ASP A 144 -8.35 -2.95 9.97
CA ASP A 144 -7.82 -3.92 10.93
C ASP A 144 -8.14 -3.51 12.38
N ASN A 145 -8.01 -2.22 12.71
CA ASN A 145 -8.36 -1.69 14.04
C ASN A 145 -9.85 -1.83 14.33
N PHE A 146 -10.71 -1.49 13.35
CA PHE A 146 -12.15 -1.68 13.45
C PHE A 146 -12.50 -3.15 13.67
N PHE A 147 -12.02 -4.07 12.81
CA PHE A 147 -12.30 -5.49 12.96
C PHE A 147 -11.80 -6.06 14.27
N LYS A 148 -10.62 -5.63 14.74
CA LYS A 148 -10.10 -6.05 16.04
C LYS A 148 -11.00 -5.59 17.18
N SER A 149 -11.54 -4.38 17.13
CA SER A 149 -12.48 -3.87 18.14
C SER A 149 -13.80 -4.67 18.18
N VAL A 150 -14.30 -5.07 17.01
CA VAL A 150 -15.56 -5.82 16.85
C VAL A 150 -15.38 -7.28 17.25
N THR A 151 -14.36 -7.94 16.71
CA THR A 151 -14.14 -9.38 16.88
C THR A 151 -13.45 -9.73 18.19
N LYS A 152 -12.81 -8.75 18.86
CA LYS A 152 -11.88 -8.95 19.98
C LYS A 152 -10.78 -9.97 19.63
N SER A 153 -10.45 -10.12 18.34
CA SER A 153 -9.48 -11.09 17.88
C SER A 153 -8.08 -10.72 18.37
N THR A 154 -7.50 -11.60 19.18
CA THR A 154 -6.09 -11.55 19.58
C THR A 154 -5.44 -12.88 19.20
N PRO A 155 -4.89 -13.00 17.98
CA PRO A 155 -4.18 -14.21 17.57
C PRO A 155 -3.14 -14.60 18.63
N GLY A 156 -3.20 -15.84 19.08
CA GLY A 156 -2.31 -16.42 20.10
C GLY A 156 -1.42 -17.51 19.50
N GLY A 157 -0.55 -18.08 20.34
CA GLY A 157 0.31 -19.19 19.96
C GLY A 157 1.79 -18.92 20.26
N LYS A 158 2.52 -20.00 20.50
CA LYS A 158 3.91 -19.97 20.98
C LYS A 158 4.84 -19.08 20.13
N LEU A 159 4.68 -19.11 18.81
CA LEU A 159 5.48 -18.29 17.89
C LEU A 159 5.10 -16.80 17.97
N ILE A 160 3.81 -16.49 18.09
CA ILE A 160 3.32 -15.11 18.20
C ILE A 160 3.73 -14.50 19.54
N GLU A 161 3.67 -15.29 20.62
CA GLU A 161 4.14 -14.89 21.94
C GLU A 161 5.65 -14.66 21.96
N GLY A 162 6.42 -15.56 21.36
CA GLY A 162 7.86 -15.38 21.15
C GLY A 162 8.19 -14.10 20.38
N TYR A 163 7.52 -13.86 19.26
CA TYR A 163 7.66 -12.63 18.48
C TYR A 163 7.33 -11.37 19.31
N ARG A 164 6.22 -11.37 20.05
CA ARG A 164 5.83 -10.25 20.92
C ARG A 164 6.88 -9.96 22.00
N ALA A 165 7.45 -11.01 22.60
CA ALA A 165 8.52 -10.87 23.59
C ALA A 165 9.78 -10.23 22.98
N ILE A 166 10.24 -10.74 21.83
CA ILE A 166 11.40 -10.20 21.11
C ILE A 166 11.17 -8.75 20.70
N LYS A 167 9.99 -8.43 20.13
CA LYS A 167 9.62 -7.07 19.74
C LYS A 167 9.66 -6.10 20.93
N LYS A 168 9.16 -6.53 22.10
CA LYS A 168 9.16 -5.72 23.33
C LYS A 168 10.57 -5.48 23.87
N GLN A 169 11.47 -6.46 23.76
CA GLN A 169 12.88 -6.32 24.14
C GLN A 169 13.61 -5.32 23.22
N TYR A 170 13.42 -5.43 21.90
CA TYR A 170 14.00 -4.51 20.93
C TYR A 170 13.55 -3.05 21.14
N ALA A 171 12.28 -2.83 21.46
CA ALA A 171 11.76 -1.49 21.75
C ALA A 171 12.35 -0.87 23.03
N LYS A 172 12.74 -1.69 24.01
CA LYS A 172 13.37 -1.24 25.27
C LYS A 172 14.87 -0.97 25.14
N GLY A 173 15.56 -1.66 24.22
CA GLY A 173 16.99 -1.45 23.97
C GLY A 173 17.33 -0.22 23.12
N LYS A 174 16.31 0.50 22.62
CA LYS A 174 16.44 1.77 21.88
C LYS A 174 16.01 3.00 22.71
N ALA A 175 15.69 2.81 24.00
CA ALA A 175 15.29 3.87 24.93
C ALA A 175 16.46 4.30 25.82
#